data_AF-A0A8B9JGR1-F1
#
_entry.id   AF-A0A8B9JGR1-F1
#
_cell.length_a   1.000
_cell.length_b   1.000
_cell.length_c   1.000
_cell.angle_alpha   90.00
_cell.angle_beta   90.00
_cell.angle_gamma   90.00
#
_symmetry.space_group_name_H-M   'P 1'
#
loop_
_entity.id
_entity.type
_entity.pdbx_description
1 polymer ?
#
loop_
_entity_poly.entity_id
_entity_poly.type
_entity_poly.pdbx_seq_one_letter_code
_entity_poly.pdbx_strand_id
1 'polypeptide(L)'
;ASGQLDTLKFCCLDDDGELQGNQLPRTLLLMHRWYVSSTELAGKLLMIYPLPDNTSDKLTKTLYWIDEFPAEFDLDLGLIRLTEEFRDVAAQLGCDQHLKLLDISTIPSYDWMRKLTQRKKQVKKGKASLLFDHLEPIELAEHLTFLEYKSIRRISFTDYQSYVVHGCLVDNPTLERSIALFNGVSQWVQLMVLSKLTPQHRANVISKFIHVAQKLLHLQNFNTLMAVVGGLSHSSISRLKETHSHLSPDVTKIWSEMTELVSSNGNYCAYRKAYSECEGFKIPILGVHLKDLIAVHVVFPDWVEDSKVNIVKMQQLYLTFSELVALQSTAAQVEPNMDLIYLLTLSLDIYYTEDEIYELSLLREPRNPKSLPTSPTTPNKTQAPLDWASGVTTKPDPSVVNKHIRKVVDSVFRNYDHDHDGYISQEDFESIAANFPFLDSFCVLDKDQDGLISKDEMMAYFLRANPVLQCKMGPGFIHNFQEMNYLKPTFCEHCTGFLWGIIKQGYKCKDCGVNCHKQCRELLVLACRRLPRSTSLGSVSPGALTHSSLPSSPTLTQ
;
A
#
# COMPACT_ATOMS: atom_id res chain seq x y z
N ALA A 1 6.54 -39.38 -9.75
CA ALA A 1 5.13 -39.77 -9.69
C ALA A 1 4.35 -38.90 -10.66
N SER A 2 3.63 -39.50 -11.61
CA SER A 2 2.87 -38.81 -12.67
C SER A 2 1.51 -39.49 -12.80
N GLY A 3 0.44 -38.72 -12.99
CA GLY A 3 -0.91 -39.25 -13.19
C GLY A 3 -1.70 -38.43 -14.20
N GLN A 4 -2.59 -39.07 -14.96
CA GLN A 4 -3.56 -38.35 -15.79
C GLN A 4 -4.55 -37.65 -14.84
N LEU A 5 -4.91 -36.39 -15.07
CA LEU A 5 -5.80 -35.65 -14.16
C LEU A 5 -7.13 -36.39 -13.90
N ASP A 6 -7.61 -37.13 -14.90
CA ASP A 6 -8.84 -37.92 -14.86
C ASP A 6 -8.68 -39.27 -14.14
N THR A 7 -7.44 -39.75 -14.00
CA THR A 7 -7.06 -41.00 -13.30
C THR A 7 -6.32 -40.77 -11.99
N LEU A 8 -6.03 -39.51 -11.63
CA LEU A 8 -5.81 -39.12 -10.24
C LEU A 8 -7.15 -39.35 -9.55
N LYS A 9 -7.43 -40.63 -9.27
CA LYS A 9 -8.50 -41.02 -8.40
C LYS A 9 -8.34 -40.12 -7.18
N PHE A 10 -9.36 -39.34 -6.90
CA PHE A 10 -9.62 -38.80 -5.57
C PHE A 10 -9.76 -40.02 -4.64
N CYS A 11 -8.66 -40.70 -4.34
CA CYS A 11 -8.59 -42.05 -3.79
C CYS A 11 -8.41 -41.97 -2.26
N CYS A 12 -9.09 -41.02 -1.60
CA CYS A 12 -8.68 -40.60 -0.26
C CYS A 12 -9.83 -40.27 0.69
N LEU A 13 -11.08 -40.47 0.28
CA LEU A 13 -12.20 -40.50 1.21
C LEU A 13 -12.54 -41.98 1.38
N ASP A 14 -12.62 -42.44 2.62
CA ASP A 14 -13.18 -43.75 2.91
C ASP A 14 -14.70 -43.75 2.64
N ASP A 15 -15.34 -44.92 2.73
CA ASP A 15 -16.79 -45.08 2.48
C ASP A 15 -17.65 -44.21 3.42
N ASP A 16 -17.06 -43.64 4.48
CA ASP A 16 -17.68 -42.75 5.46
C ASP A 16 -17.39 -41.25 5.20
N GLY A 17 -16.57 -40.91 4.20
CA GLY A 17 -16.26 -39.53 3.83
C GLY A 17 -15.20 -38.85 4.70
N GLU A 18 -14.43 -39.61 5.49
CA GLU A 18 -13.34 -39.10 6.32
C GLU A 18 -12.01 -39.08 5.52
N LEU A 19 -11.23 -38.01 5.71
CA LEU A 19 -9.87 -37.89 5.17
C LEU A 19 -8.95 -38.87 5.90
N GLN A 20 -8.62 -40.01 5.29
CA GLN A 20 -7.36 -40.67 5.65
C GLN A 20 -6.25 -39.65 5.46
N GLY A 21 -5.38 -39.45 6.46
CA GLY A 21 -4.39 -38.35 6.63
C GLY A 21 -3.45 -38.02 5.45
N ASN A 22 -4.02 -37.80 4.28
CA ASN A 22 -3.44 -37.71 2.98
C ASN A 22 -3.80 -36.33 2.45
N GLN A 23 -2.81 -35.45 2.35
CA GLN A 23 -2.99 -34.07 1.90
C GLN A 23 -3.34 -33.96 0.40
N LEU A 24 -3.38 -35.09 -0.32
CA LEU A 24 -3.54 -35.14 -1.76
C LEU A 24 -4.85 -34.52 -2.28
N PRO A 25 -6.04 -34.73 -1.67
CA PRO A 25 -7.28 -34.11 -2.15
C PRO A 25 -7.23 -32.59 -2.04
N ARG A 26 -6.80 -32.08 -0.88
CA ARG A 26 -6.61 -30.65 -0.65
C ARG A 26 -5.56 -30.05 -1.58
N THR A 27 -4.47 -30.78 -1.82
CA THR A 27 -3.42 -30.42 -2.79
C THR A 27 -3.99 -30.28 -4.20
N LEU A 28 -4.75 -31.28 -4.65
CA LEU A 28 -5.34 -31.29 -5.98
C LEU A 28 -6.39 -30.19 -6.13
N LEU A 29 -7.28 -30.03 -5.16
CA LEU A 29 -8.31 -28.99 -5.19
C LEU A 29 -7.73 -27.57 -5.13
N LEU A 30 -6.65 -27.33 -4.40
CA LEU A 30 -6.00 -26.00 -4.45
C LEU A 30 -5.22 -25.80 -5.76
N MET A 31 -4.52 -26.83 -6.25
CA MET A 31 -3.56 -26.69 -7.34
C MET A 31 -4.10 -27.04 -8.73
N HIS A 32 -5.33 -27.56 -8.87
CA HIS A 32 -5.89 -27.95 -10.18
C HIS A 32 -5.89 -26.78 -11.17
N ARG A 33 -6.11 -25.56 -10.67
CA ARG A 33 -6.13 -24.28 -11.41
C ARG A 33 -4.81 -23.98 -12.12
N TRP A 34 -3.73 -24.65 -11.70
CA TRP A 34 -2.44 -24.58 -12.38
C TRP A 34 -2.45 -25.30 -13.75
N TYR A 35 -3.30 -26.32 -13.90
CA TYR A 35 -3.29 -27.24 -15.03
C TYR A 35 -4.58 -27.19 -15.87
N VAL A 36 -5.72 -26.99 -15.23
CA VAL A 36 -7.05 -26.92 -15.85
C VAL A 36 -7.91 -25.87 -15.17
N SER A 37 -8.95 -25.37 -15.84
CA SER A 37 -9.90 -24.47 -15.19
C SER A 37 -10.77 -25.21 -14.18
N SER A 38 -11.27 -24.50 -13.17
CA SER A 38 -12.20 -25.06 -12.19
C SER A 38 -13.50 -25.53 -12.86
N THR A 39 -13.97 -24.81 -13.88
CA THR A 39 -15.12 -25.20 -14.71
C THR A 39 -14.89 -26.53 -15.45
N GLU A 40 -13.70 -26.74 -16.04
CA GLU A 40 -13.36 -28.02 -16.69
C GLU A 40 -13.31 -29.18 -15.68
N LEU A 41 -12.71 -28.97 -14.51
CA LEU A 41 -12.66 -29.98 -13.45
C LEU A 41 -14.07 -30.34 -12.95
N ALA A 42 -14.89 -29.32 -12.66
CA ALA A 42 -16.27 -29.51 -12.21
C ALA A 42 -17.13 -30.19 -13.29
N GLY A 43 -16.95 -29.84 -14.57
CA GLY A 43 -17.64 -30.51 -15.69
C GLY A 43 -17.28 -31.99 -15.79
N LYS A 44 -16.01 -32.36 -15.58
CA LYS A 44 -15.59 -33.76 -15.52
C LYS A 44 -16.22 -34.50 -14.34
N LEU A 45 -16.28 -33.88 -13.16
CA LEU A 45 -16.99 -34.45 -12.00
C LEU A 45 -18.48 -34.66 -12.30
N LEU A 46 -19.12 -33.71 -12.99
CA LEU A 46 -20.53 -33.78 -13.37
C LEU A 46 -20.80 -34.92 -14.36
N MET A 47 -19.93 -35.11 -15.35
CA MET A 47 -20.06 -36.24 -16.30
C MET A 47 -19.96 -37.60 -15.61
N ILE A 48 -19.20 -37.70 -14.52
CA ILE A 48 -18.97 -38.95 -13.80
C ILE A 48 -20.06 -39.21 -12.75
N TYR A 49 -20.80 -38.18 -12.32
CA TYR A 49 -21.79 -38.23 -11.25
C TYR A 49 -22.96 -39.22 -11.50
N PRO A 50 -23.60 -39.31 -12.68
CA PRO A 50 -24.74 -40.21 -12.93
C PRO A 50 -24.42 -41.72 -12.91
N LEU A 51 -23.14 -42.10 -12.84
CA LEU A 51 -22.72 -43.50 -12.96
C LEU A 51 -22.92 -44.26 -11.63
N PRO A 52 -23.71 -45.37 -11.63
CA PRO A 52 -24.25 -46.01 -10.43
C PRO A 52 -23.21 -46.66 -9.50
N ASP A 53 -22.02 -47.00 -9.99
CA ASP A 53 -21.02 -47.72 -9.20
C ASP A 53 -20.29 -46.88 -8.13
N ASN A 54 -20.52 -45.55 -8.03
CA ASN A 54 -19.82 -44.71 -7.02
C ASN A 54 -20.44 -43.32 -6.80
N THR A 55 -21.77 -43.17 -6.88
CA THR A 55 -22.48 -41.87 -6.74
C THR A 55 -22.22 -41.17 -5.40
N SER A 56 -22.13 -41.92 -4.29
CA SER A 56 -21.88 -41.36 -2.95
C SER A 56 -20.51 -40.71 -2.82
N ASP A 57 -19.43 -41.44 -3.15
CA ASP A 57 -18.03 -40.99 -3.10
C ASP A 57 -17.77 -39.73 -3.97
N LYS A 58 -18.47 -39.60 -5.11
CA LYS A 58 -18.34 -38.45 -6.03
C LYS A 58 -19.03 -37.19 -5.51
N LEU A 59 -20.18 -37.36 -4.84
CA LEU A 59 -20.84 -36.26 -4.16
C LEU A 59 -19.96 -35.74 -3.02
N THR A 60 -19.43 -36.65 -2.19
CA THR A 60 -18.57 -36.29 -1.06
C THR A 60 -17.36 -35.45 -1.50
N LYS A 61 -16.79 -35.71 -2.68
CA LYS A 61 -15.68 -34.89 -3.24
C LYS A 61 -16.10 -33.47 -3.60
N THR A 62 -17.28 -33.34 -4.20
CA THR A 62 -17.82 -32.03 -4.59
C THR A 62 -18.18 -31.22 -3.35
N LEU A 63 -18.78 -31.88 -2.35
CA LEU A 63 -19.08 -31.27 -1.05
C LEU A 63 -17.82 -30.87 -0.28
N TYR A 64 -16.79 -31.71 -0.30
CA TYR A 64 -15.49 -31.39 0.28
C TYR A 64 -14.84 -30.17 -0.39
N TRP A 65 -14.96 -30.05 -1.72
CA TRP A 65 -14.46 -28.87 -2.44
C TRP A 65 -15.23 -27.60 -2.04
N ILE A 66 -16.56 -27.68 -1.96
CA ILE A 66 -17.40 -26.56 -1.52
C ILE A 66 -17.07 -26.14 -0.08
N ASP A 67 -16.83 -27.09 0.82
CA ASP A 67 -16.53 -26.84 2.24
C ASP A 67 -15.12 -26.26 2.45
N GLU A 68 -14.10 -26.80 1.77
CA GLU A 68 -12.71 -26.33 1.91
C GLU A 68 -12.42 -25.03 1.16
N PHE A 69 -13.02 -24.85 -0.02
CA PHE A 69 -12.77 -23.70 -0.90
C PHE A 69 -14.06 -22.97 -1.32
N PRO A 70 -14.92 -22.57 -0.36
CA PRO A 70 -16.22 -21.94 -0.64
C PRO A 70 -16.09 -20.63 -1.44
N ALA A 71 -14.96 -19.93 -1.29
CA ALA A 71 -14.66 -18.72 -2.04
C ALA A 71 -14.68 -18.93 -3.56
N GLU A 72 -14.27 -20.10 -4.05
CA GLU A 72 -14.24 -20.37 -5.49
C GLU A 72 -15.65 -20.46 -6.08
N PHE A 73 -16.59 -21.03 -5.32
CA PHE A 73 -17.98 -21.18 -5.70
C PHE A 73 -18.82 -19.89 -5.58
N ASP A 74 -18.29 -18.82 -4.94
CA ASP A 74 -18.87 -17.48 -4.97
C ASP A 74 -18.34 -16.62 -6.13
N LEU A 75 -17.10 -16.88 -6.57
CA LEU A 75 -16.37 -15.98 -7.48
C LEU A 75 -16.37 -16.44 -8.94
N ASP A 76 -16.46 -17.74 -9.19
CA ASP A 76 -16.42 -18.32 -10.53
C ASP A 76 -17.84 -18.61 -11.04
N LEU A 77 -18.30 -17.79 -12.00
CA LEU A 77 -19.63 -17.95 -12.62
C LEU A 77 -19.81 -19.29 -13.31
N GLY A 78 -18.73 -19.91 -13.80
CA GLY A 78 -18.75 -21.24 -14.40
C GLY A 78 -19.00 -22.32 -13.36
N LEU A 79 -18.35 -22.23 -12.19
CA LEU A 79 -18.62 -23.13 -11.07
C LEU A 79 -20.05 -22.97 -10.54
N ILE A 80 -20.55 -21.74 -10.40
CA ILE A 80 -21.94 -21.49 -9.95
C ILE A 80 -22.93 -22.22 -10.86
N ARG A 81 -22.81 -22.05 -12.17
CA ARG A 81 -23.68 -22.71 -13.16
C ARG A 81 -23.56 -24.23 -13.09
N LEU A 82 -22.34 -24.77 -13.00
CA LEU A 82 -22.14 -26.21 -12.91
C LEU A 82 -22.73 -26.79 -11.62
N THR A 83 -22.67 -26.06 -10.51
CA THR A 83 -23.32 -26.50 -9.26
C THR A 83 -24.85 -26.55 -9.40
N GLU A 84 -25.46 -25.60 -10.13
CA GLU A 84 -26.89 -25.67 -10.47
C GLU A 84 -27.19 -26.89 -11.35
N GLU A 85 -26.38 -27.19 -12.36
CA GLU A 85 -26.52 -28.39 -13.20
C GLU A 85 -26.36 -29.68 -12.36
N PHE A 86 -25.44 -29.72 -11.41
CA PHE A 86 -25.30 -30.83 -10.45
C PHE A 86 -26.59 -31.04 -9.64
N ARG A 87 -27.24 -29.96 -9.21
CA ARG A 87 -28.52 -30.03 -8.49
C ARG A 87 -29.62 -30.54 -9.42
N ASP A 88 -29.70 -30.07 -10.66
CA ASP A 88 -30.69 -30.55 -11.62
C ASP A 88 -30.55 -32.05 -11.90
N VAL A 89 -29.32 -32.54 -12.09
CA VAL A 89 -29.04 -33.97 -12.26
C VAL A 89 -29.38 -34.76 -10.99
N ALA A 90 -29.06 -34.24 -9.80
CA ALA A 90 -29.44 -34.87 -8.54
C ALA A 90 -30.96 -34.96 -8.35
N ALA A 91 -31.71 -33.94 -8.77
CA ALA A 91 -33.18 -33.94 -8.77
C ALA A 91 -33.74 -35.00 -9.72
N GLN A 92 -33.17 -35.13 -10.93
CA GLN A 92 -33.57 -36.16 -11.89
C GLN A 92 -33.32 -37.59 -11.38
N LEU A 93 -32.28 -37.79 -10.58
CA LEU A 93 -31.95 -39.06 -9.93
C LEU A 93 -32.75 -39.32 -8.64
N GLY A 94 -33.56 -38.35 -8.18
CA GLY A 94 -34.36 -38.47 -6.94
C GLY A 94 -33.55 -38.40 -5.65
N CYS A 95 -32.35 -37.79 -5.68
CA CYS A 95 -31.45 -37.71 -4.52
C CYS A 95 -31.68 -36.41 -3.71
N ASP A 96 -32.80 -36.32 -2.99
CA ASP A 96 -33.19 -35.10 -2.24
C ASP A 96 -32.19 -34.65 -1.18
N GLN A 97 -31.40 -35.57 -0.60
CA GLN A 97 -30.33 -35.24 0.34
C GLN A 97 -29.20 -34.45 -0.34
N HIS A 98 -28.86 -34.78 -1.58
CA HIS A 98 -27.77 -34.16 -2.32
C HIS A 98 -28.14 -32.72 -2.72
N LEU A 99 -29.42 -32.45 -3.00
CA LEU A 99 -29.93 -31.11 -3.32
C LEU A 99 -29.72 -30.08 -2.20
N LYS A 100 -29.75 -30.54 -0.94
CA LYS A 100 -29.51 -29.70 0.24
C LYS A 100 -28.02 -29.49 0.49
N LEU A 101 -27.20 -30.51 0.24
CA LEU A 101 -25.76 -30.44 0.47
C LEU A 101 -25.04 -29.58 -0.60
N LEU A 102 -25.55 -29.57 -1.84
CA LEU A 102 -25.04 -28.75 -2.94
C LEU A 102 -25.57 -27.30 -2.93
N ASP A 103 -26.26 -26.88 -1.87
CA ASP A 103 -26.83 -25.54 -1.78
C ASP A 103 -25.77 -24.47 -1.43
N ILE A 104 -25.24 -23.84 -2.48
CA ILE A 104 -24.26 -22.76 -2.36
C ILE A 104 -24.86 -21.40 -1.98
N SER A 105 -26.19 -21.28 -1.85
CA SER A 105 -26.83 -20.01 -1.45
C SER A 105 -26.47 -19.56 -0.02
N THR A 106 -25.97 -20.49 0.79
CA THR A 106 -25.49 -20.26 2.15
C THR A 106 -24.05 -19.72 2.22
N ILE A 107 -23.30 -19.80 1.11
CA ILE A 107 -21.94 -19.30 1.03
C ILE A 107 -21.97 -17.77 1.11
N PRO A 108 -21.26 -17.14 2.08
CA PRO A 108 -21.20 -15.70 2.16
C PRO A 108 -20.41 -15.14 0.97
N SER A 109 -20.75 -13.94 0.50
CA SER A 109 -19.98 -13.33 -0.59
C SER A 109 -18.53 -13.08 -0.17
N TYR A 110 -17.61 -13.87 -0.71
CA TYR A 110 -16.17 -13.78 -0.47
C TYR A 110 -15.56 -12.58 -1.19
N ASP A 111 -16.11 -12.17 -2.34
CA ASP A 111 -15.77 -10.88 -2.94
C ASP A 111 -16.03 -9.72 -1.95
N TRP A 112 -17.18 -9.76 -1.30
CA TRP A 112 -17.54 -8.79 -0.27
C TRP A 112 -16.69 -8.95 1.00
N MET A 113 -16.45 -10.17 1.50
CA MET A 113 -15.64 -10.41 2.71
C MET A 113 -14.16 -10.04 2.56
N ARG A 114 -13.58 -10.21 1.36
CA ARG A 114 -12.21 -9.76 1.04
C ARG A 114 -12.14 -8.23 0.90
N LYS A 115 -13.23 -7.58 0.50
CA LYS A 115 -13.31 -6.11 0.38
C LYS A 115 -13.71 -5.42 1.70
N LEU A 116 -14.42 -6.13 2.57
CA LEU A 116 -14.92 -5.66 3.84
C LEU A 116 -13.83 -5.41 4.87
N THR A 117 -14.02 -4.33 5.61
CA THR A 117 -13.36 -4.09 6.88
C THR A 117 -14.40 -4.37 7.96
N GLN A 118 -14.29 -5.49 8.68
CA GLN A 118 -15.20 -5.75 9.80
C GLN A 118 -15.04 -4.62 10.83
N ARG A 119 -16.12 -3.88 11.07
CA ARG A 119 -16.17 -2.82 12.07
C ARG A 119 -16.70 -3.43 13.37
N LYS A 120 -15.81 -3.75 14.31
CA LYS A 120 -16.25 -3.87 15.71
C LYS A 120 -16.60 -2.47 16.21
N LYS A 121 -17.74 -2.34 16.88
CA LYS A 121 -18.18 -1.08 17.48
C LYS A 121 -17.16 -0.72 18.56
N GLN A 122 -16.41 0.37 18.36
CA GLN A 122 -15.42 0.83 19.33
C GLN A 122 -16.08 0.98 20.71
N VAL A 123 -15.58 0.25 21.70
CA VAL A 123 -15.64 0.71 23.08
C VAL A 123 -14.68 1.89 23.13
N LYS A 124 -15.12 3.06 23.61
CA LYS A 124 -14.29 4.26 23.74
C LYS A 124 -13.09 3.99 24.67
N LYS A 125 -12.03 3.37 24.16
CA LYS A 125 -10.68 3.54 24.70
C LYS A 125 -10.21 4.95 24.32
N GLY A 126 -9.44 5.58 25.18
CA GLY A 126 -9.12 7.02 25.13
C GLY A 126 -8.69 7.55 23.76
N LYS A 127 -8.77 8.87 23.57
CA LYS A 127 -8.43 9.56 22.31
C LYS A 127 -7.08 9.05 21.77
N ALA A 128 -7.08 8.22 20.74
CA ALA A 128 -5.86 7.81 20.07
C ALA A 128 -5.24 9.05 19.42
N SER A 129 -4.03 9.43 19.84
CA SER A 129 -3.32 10.55 19.24
C SER A 129 -3.00 10.18 17.80
N LEU A 130 -3.40 11.02 16.85
CA LEU A 130 -3.06 10.79 15.44
C LEU A 130 -1.61 11.22 15.16
N LEU A 131 -0.88 11.74 16.16
CA LEU A 131 0.47 12.30 16.07
C LEU A 131 1.54 11.21 16.15
N PHE A 132 2.42 11.15 15.15
CA PHE A 132 3.47 10.16 15.02
C PHE A 132 4.37 10.21 16.22
N ASP A 133 4.69 11.40 16.74
CA ASP A 133 5.57 11.56 17.90
C ASP A 133 4.94 10.99 19.19
N HIS A 134 3.60 10.99 19.31
CA HIS A 134 2.87 10.50 20.49
C HIS A 134 2.24 9.12 20.34
N LEU A 135 2.17 8.59 19.12
CA LEU A 135 1.64 7.26 18.84
C LEU A 135 2.56 6.17 19.41
N GLU A 136 2.02 5.18 20.13
CA GLU A 136 2.88 4.13 20.67
C GLU A 136 3.41 3.21 19.54
N PRO A 137 4.63 2.66 19.66
CA PRO A 137 5.18 1.75 18.65
C PRO A 137 4.29 0.54 18.34
N ILE A 138 3.55 0.04 19.34
CA ILE A 138 2.62 -1.08 19.17
C ILE A 138 1.39 -0.67 18.36
N GLU A 139 0.81 0.50 18.63
CA GLU A 139 -0.33 1.01 17.88
C GLU A 139 0.05 1.17 16.41
N LEU A 140 1.20 1.77 16.10
CA LEU A 140 1.65 1.89 14.72
C LEU A 140 1.86 0.51 14.05
N ALA A 141 2.48 -0.44 14.75
CA ALA A 141 2.70 -1.79 14.23
C ALA A 141 1.38 -2.52 13.94
N GLU A 142 0.38 -2.39 14.81
CA GLU A 142 -0.97 -2.91 14.62
C GLU A 142 -1.63 -2.35 13.37
N HIS A 143 -1.58 -1.02 13.17
CA HIS A 143 -2.21 -0.37 12.03
C HIS A 143 -1.53 -0.73 10.70
N LEU A 144 -0.20 -0.79 10.67
CA LEU A 144 0.54 -1.26 9.49
C LEU A 144 0.24 -2.73 9.20
N THR A 145 0.15 -3.57 10.23
CA THR A 145 -0.23 -4.99 10.09
C THR A 145 -1.64 -5.13 9.53
N PHE A 146 -2.58 -4.30 9.97
CA PHE A 146 -3.93 -4.27 9.43
C PHE A 146 -3.96 -3.87 7.94
N LEU A 147 -3.20 -2.84 7.54
CA LEU A 147 -3.07 -2.42 6.15
C LEU A 147 -2.53 -3.55 5.26
N GLU A 148 -1.45 -4.18 5.70
CA GLU A 148 -0.77 -5.26 4.98
C GLU A 148 -1.69 -6.47 4.84
N TYR A 149 -2.28 -6.93 5.95
CA TYR A 149 -3.23 -8.04 5.96
C TYR A 149 -4.41 -7.77 5.02
N LYS A 150 -4.99 -6.56 5.05
CA LYS A 150 -6.07 -6.17 4.13
C LYS A 150 -5.62 -6.20 2.66
N SER A 151 -4.36 -5.87 2.39
CA SER A 151 -3.78 -5.93 1.05
C SER A 151 -3.63 -7.38 0.57
N ILE A 152 -2.98 -8.22 1.38
CA ILE A 152 -2.71 -9.63 1.07
C ILE A 152 -4.00 -10.44 0.86
N ARG A 153 -5.04 -10.21 1.67
CA ARG A 153 -6.34 -10.88 1.50
C ARG A 153 -7.01 -10.66 0.14
N ARG A 154 -6.61 -9.62 -0.59
CA ARG A 154 -7.16 -9.31 -1.91
C ARG A 154 -6.40 -10.00 -3.03
N ILE A 155 -5.22 -10.53 -2.76
CA ILE A 155 -4.42 -11.27 -3.73
C ILE A 155 -5.04 -12.65 -3.89
N SER A 156 -5.41 -13.00 -5.11
CA SER A 156 -6.04 -14.28 -5.43
C SER A 156 -5.02 -15.33 -5.85
N PHE A 157 -5.44 -16.60 -5.89
CA PHE A 157 -4.61 -17.69 -6.44
C PHE A 157 -4.10 -17.35 -7.85
N THR A 158 -4.99 -16.82 -8.71
CA THR A 158 -4.69 -16.43 -10.10
C THR A 158 -3.67 -15.30 -10.17
N ASP A 159 -3.65 -14.40 -9.19
CA ASP A 159 -2.65 -13.33 -9.15
C ASP A 159 -1.25 -13.92 -8.88
N TYR A 160 -1.14 -14.85 -7.93
CA TYR A 160 0.13 -15.55 -7.68
C TYR A 160 0.57 -16.39 -8.88
N GLN A 161 -0.35 -17.17 -9.45
CA GLN A 161 -0.09 -17.98 -10.64
C GLN A 161 0.40 -17.11 -11.80
N SER A 162 -0.29 -16.01 -12.10
CA SER A 162 0.10 -15.10 -13.17
C SER A 162 1.52 -14.56 -12.96
N TYR A 163 1.83 -14.08 -11.75
CA TYR A 163 3.17 -13.56 -11.45
C TYR A 163 4.25 -14.63 -11.64
N VAL A 164 4.01 -15.85 -11.17
CA VAL A 164 4.98 -16.96 -11.23
C VAL A 164 5.22 -17.43 -12.66
N VAL A 165 4.16 -17.53 -13.47
CA VAL A 165 4.25 -17.95 -14.88
C VAL A 165 5.00 -16.92 -15.74
N HIS A 166 4.74 -15.63 -15.52
CA HIS A 166 5.40 -14.57 -16.28
C HIS A 166 6.77 -14.18 -15.72
N GLY A 167 7.04 -14.47 -14.45
CA GLY A 167 8.24 -14.04 -13.72
C GLY A 167 8.27 -12.54 -13.40
N CYS A 168 7.18 -11.82 -13.68
CA CYS A 168 7.02 -10.39 -13.44
C CYS A 168 5.54 -10.01 -13.30
N LEU A 169 5.26 -8.75 -12.97
CA LEU A 169 3.89 -8.23 -12.93
C LEU A 169 3.37 -8.00 -14.36
N VAL A 170 2.30 -8.71 -14.71
CA VAL A 170 1.54 -8.53 -15.96
C VAL A 170 0.06 -8.47 -15.60
N ASP A 171 -0.57 -7.31 -15.82
CA ASP A 171 -2.00 -7.04 -15.55
C ASP A 171 -2.50 -7.55 -14.19
N ASN A 172 -1.68 -7.37 -13.14
CA ASN A 172 -1.93 -7.91 -11.81
C ASN A 172 -2.04 -6.80 -10.74
N PRO A 173 -3.16 -6.04 -10.73
CA PRO A 173 -3.28 -4.83 -9.93
C PRO A 173 -3.38 -5.09 -8.42
N THR A 174 -3.78 -6.30 -7.99
CA THR A 174 -3.86 -6.69 -6.58
C THR A 174 -2.48 -6.90 -5.98
N LEU A 175 -1.64 -7.69 -6.65
CA LEU A 175 -0.26 -7.90 -6.23
C LEU A 175 0.56 -6.62 -6.36
N GLU A 176 0.37 -5.86 -7.44
CA GLU A 176 1.02 -4.55 -7.64
C GLU A 176 0.72 -3.59 -6.47
N ARG A 177 -0.54 -3.52 -6.02
CA ARG A 177 -0.94 -2.71 -4.86
C ARG A 177 -0.30 -3.17 -3.55
N SER A 178 -0.08 -4.48 -3.35
CA SER A 178 0.62 -4.99 -2.18
C SER A 178 2.11 -4.65 -2.20
N ILE A 179 2.75 -4.74 -3.37
CA ILE A 179 4.14 -4.34 -3.54
C ILE A 179 4.30 -2.83 -3.34
N ALA A 180 3.38 -2.02 -3.87
CA ALA A 180 3.39 -0.58 -3.67
C ALA A 180 3.22 -0.20 -2.19
N LEU A 181 2.37 -0.91 -1.44
CA LEU A 181 2.25 -0.71 0.01
C LEU A 181 3.57 -1.02 0.73
N PHE A 182 4.22 -2.13 0.39
CA PHE A 182 5.51 -2.53 0.95
C PHE A 182 6.62 -1.49 0.67
N ASN A 183 6.71 -1.01 -0.57
CA ASN A 183 7.63 0.05 -0.98
C ASN A 183 7.30 1.39 -0.29
N GLY A 184 6.01 1.74 -0.22
CA GLY A 184 5.52 2.94 0.43
C GLY A 184 5.87 2.99 1.91
N VAL A 185 5.79 1.86 2.63
CA VAL A 185 6.25 1.77 4.03
C VAL A 185 7.75 2.04 4.13
N SER A 186 8.55 1.43 3.25
CA SER A 186 10.01 1.61 3.25
C SER A 186 10.40 3.07 2.96
N GLN A 187 9.76 3.72 1.99
CA GLN A 187 9.99 5.12 1.66
C GLN A 187 9.48 6.05 2.77
N TRP A 188 8.29 5.79 3.31
CA TRP A 188 7.73 6.58 4.40
C TRP A 188 8.65 6.59 5.63
N VAL A 189 9.23 5.45 6.01
CA VAL A 189 10.25 5.38 7.07
C VAL A 189 11.44 6.30 6.77
N GLN A 190 11.97 6.25 5.54
CA GLN A 190 13.11 7.10 5.13
C GLN A 190 12.75 8.59 5.20
N LEU A 191 11.59 8.97 4.66
CA LEU A 191 11.11 10.34 4.63
C LEU A 191 10.78 10.86 6.03
N MET A 192 10.22 10.03 6.90
CA MET A 192 9.99 10.39 8.31
C MET A 192 11.30 10.70 9.03
N VAL A 193 12.36 9.91 8.80
CA VAL A 193 13.69 10.22 9.34
C VAL A 193 14.22 11.52 8.73
N LEU A 194 14.22 11.66 7.40
CA LEU A 194 14.79 12.83 6.70
C LEU A 194 13.98 14.12 6.88
N SER A 195 12.73 14.03 7.33
CA SER A 195 11.89 15.18 7.67
C SER A 195 12.47 15.99 8.84
N LYS A 196 13.16 15.32 9.78
CA LYS A 196 13.71 15.98 10.97
C LYS A 196 15.05 16.65 10.64
N LEU A 197 15.16 17.93 11.02
CA LEU A 197 16.31 18.77 10.66
C LEU A 197 17.58 18.45 11.45
N THR A 198 17.47 18.07 12.72
CA THR A 198 18.63 17.83 13.59
C THR A 198 18.98 16.34 13.73
N PRO A 199 20.27 15.97 13.86
CA PRO A 199 20.69 14.57 14.04
C PRO A 199 20.03 13.88 15.24
N GLN A 200 19.86 14.59 16.36
CA GLN A 200 19.23 14.03 17.56
C GLN A 200 17.77 13.64 17.32
N HIS A 201 16.98 14.52 16.68
CA HIS A 201 15.59 14.20 16.38
C HIS A 201 15.47 13.09 15.34
N ARG A 202 16.37 13.03 14.35
CA ARG A 202 16.44 11.90 13.41
C ARG A 202 16.73 10.57 14.13
N ALA A 203 17.67 10.57 15.08
CA ALA A 203 18.00 9.39 15.86
C ALA A 203 16.82 8.92 16.71
N ASN A 204 16.02 9.84 17.27
CA ASN A 204 14.78 9.50 17.99
C ASN A 204 13.75 8.82 17.08
N VAL A 205 13.58 9.30 15.83
CA VAL A 205 12.68 8.67 14.86
C VAL A 205 13.18 7.28 14.45
N ILE A 206 14.49 7.12 14.20
CA ILE A 206 15.09 5.80 13.92
C ILE A 206 14.85 4.85 15.09
N SER A 207 15.13 5.29 16.32
CA SER A 207 14.87 4.51 17.54
C SER A 207 13.40 4.07 17.62
N LYS A 208 12.46 4.98 17.36
CA LYS A 208 11.03 4.65 17.35
C LYS A 208 10.69 3.57 16.32
N PHE A 209 11.19 3.67 15.09
CA PHE A 209 10.95 2.64 14.07
C PHE A 209 11.59 1.29 14.39
N ILE A 210 12.71 1.27 15.09
CA ILE A 210 13.31 0.02 15.58
C ILE A 210 12.40 -0.64 16.62
N HIS A 211 11.79 0.13 17.52
CA HIS A 211 10.78 -0.40 18.44
C HIS A 211 9.52 -0.87 17.70
N VAL A 212 9.08 -0.16 16.66
CA VAL A 212 7.96 -0.59 15.79
C VAL A 212 8.30 -1.93 15.12
N ALA A 213 9.52 -2.11 14.61
CA ALA A 213 10.00 -3.37 14.05
C ALA A 213 9.94 -4.52 15.08
N GLN A 214 10.35 -4.29 16.33
CA GLN A 214 10.18 -5.29 17.40
C GLN A 214 8.70 -5.65 17.63
N LYS A 215 7.79 -4.68 17.59
CA LYS A 215 6.36 -4.94 17.74
C LYS A 215 5.76 -5.67 16.54
N LEU A 216 6.23 -5.39 15.32
CA LEU A 216 5.87 -6.14 14.11
C LEU A 216 6.32 -7.61 14.20
N LEU A 217 7.52 -7.87 14.73
CA LEU A 217 7.97 -9.23 15.00
C LEU A 217 7.10 -9.94 16.03
N HIS A 218 6.72 -9.26 17.12
CA HIS A 218 5.81 -9.81 18.13
C HIS A 218 4.41 -10.14 17.55
N LEU A 219 3.92 -9.32 16.62
CA LEU A 219 2.68 -9.57 15.86
C LEU A 219 2.86 -10.62 14.74
N GLN A 220 4.03 -11.25 14.63
CA GLN A 220 4.39 -12.21 13.57
C GLN A 220 4.19 -11.65 12.15
N ASN A 221 4.33 -10.34 11.97
CA ASN A 221 4.25 -9.67 10.68
C ASN A 221 5.65 -9.44 10.09
N PHE A 222 6.13 -10.44 9.37
CA PHE A 222 7.48 -10.41 8.79
C PHE A 222 7.56 -9.53 7.53
N ASN A 223 6.46 -9.37 6.77
CA ASN A 223 6.47 -8.56 5.55
C ASN A 223 6.72 -7.08 5.86
N THR A 224 5.91 -6.49 6.75
CA THR A 224 6.10 -5.09 7.15
C THR A 224 7.37 -4.89 7.96
N LEU A 225 7.76 -5.88 8.79
CA LEU A 225 9.05 -5.86 9.48
C LEU A 225 10.21 -5.67 8.48
N MET A 226 10.20 -6.46 7.41
CA MET A 226 11.18 -6.38 6.34
C MET A 226 11.15 -5.00 5.63
N ALA A 227 9.96 -4.42 5.40
CA ALA A 227 9.83 -3.07 4.84
C ALA A 227 10.48 -2.00 5.74
N VAL A 228 10.17 -2.02 7.05
CA VAL A 228 10.72 -1.04 8.01
C VAL A 228 12.23 -1.18 8.15
N VAL A 229 12.73 -2.40 8.36
CA VAL A 229 14.17 -2.67 8.49
C VAL A 229 14.90 -2.31 7.21
N GLY A 230 14.33 -2.64 6.05
CA GLY A 230 14.89 -2.29 4.76
C GLY A 230 14.93 -0.78 4.50
N GLY A 231 13.89 -0.04 4.89
CA GLY A 231 13.87 1.43 4.84
C GLY A 231 14.93 2.08 5.73
N LEU A 232 15.12 1.58 6.96
CA LEU A 232 16.17 2.07 7.86
C LEU A 232 17.58 1.74 7.37
N SER A 233 17.76 0.56 6.77
CA SER A 233 19.02 0.10 6.21
C SER A 233 19.30 0.66 4.80
N HIS A 234 18.43 1.52 4.27
CA HIS A 234 18.60 2.12 2.95
C HIS A 234 19.82 3.05 2.89
N SER A 235 20.41 3.19 1.70
CA SER A 235 21.64 3.96 1.48
C SER A 235 21.53 5.43 1.91
N SER A 236 20.35 6.03 1.78
CA SER A 236 20.05 7.40 2.20
C SER A 236 20.08 7.59 3.73
N ILE A 237 19.76 6.54 4.50
CA ILE A 237 19.73 6.58 5.97
C ILE A 237 21.04 6.05 6.58
N SER A 238 21.58 4.95 6.03
CA SER A 238 22.82 4.32 6.49
C SER A 238 24.03 5.27 6.45
N ARG A 239 24.03 6.24 5.52
CA ARG A 239 25.11 7.22 5.40
C ARG A 239 25.13 8.31 6.48
N LEU A 240 24.07 8.48 7.27
CA LEU A 240 23.88 9.58 8.22
C LEU A 240 24.71 9.39 9.50
N LYS A 241 26.04 9.40 9.38
CA LYS A 241 26.97 9.04 10.47
C LYS A 241 26.76 9.85 11.76
N GLU A 242 26.42 11.14 11.65
CA GLU A 242 26.16 11.98 12.82
C GLU A 242 24.85 11.60 13.51
N THR A 243 23.83 11.24 12.74
CA THR A 243 22.58 10.70 13.29
C THR A 243 22.84 9.38 14.03
N HIS A 244 23.59 8.47 13.41
CA HIS A 244 23.90 7.16 14.00
C HIS A 244 24.68 7.25 15.32
N SER A 245 25.55 8.26 15.49
CA SER A 245 26.28 8.44 16.76
C SER A 245 25.40 8.84 17.94
N HIS A 246 24.15 9.26 17.69
CA HIS A 246 23.17 9.61 18.72
C HIS A 246 22.25 8.44 19.10
N LEU A 247 22.38 7.28 18.45
CA LEU A 247 21.61 6.09 18.81
C LEU A 247 22.18 5.44 20.07
N SER A 248 21.30 4.93 20.93
CA SER A 248 21.75 4.16 22.10
C SER A 248 22.34 2.80 21.68
N PRO A 249 23.25 2.22 22.48
CA PRO A 249 23.78 0.89 22.23
C PRO A 249 22.69 -0.19 22.15
N ASP A 250 21.65 -0.09 23.00
CA ASP A 250 20.53 -1.04 23.03
C ASP A 250 19.74 -1.01 21.72
N VAL A 251 19.42 0.19 21.23
CA VAL A 251 18.70 0.37 19.95
C VAL A 251 19.53 -0.15 18.78
N THR A 252 20.84 0.10 18.80
CA THR A 252 21.77 -0.38 17.77
C THR A 252 21.84 -1.92 17.76
N LYS A 253 21.86 -2.54 18.95
CA LYS A 253 21.84 -4.00 19.09
C LYS A 253 20.56 -4.60 18.51
N ILE A 254 19.40 -4.05 18.90
CA ILE A 254 18.09 -4.50 18.40
C ILE A 254 18.04 -4.37 16.88
N TRP A 255 18.50 -3.25 16.31
CA TRP A 255 18.53 -3.07 14.86
C TRP A 255 19.41 -4.13 14.17
N SER A 256 20.58 -4.45 14.73
CA SER A 256 21.42 -5.52 14.20
C SER A 256 20.71 -6.87 14.20
N GLU A 257 20.04 -7.23 15.30
CA GLU A 257 19.27 -8.48 15.41
C GLU A 257 18.13 -8.55 14.37
N MET A 258 17.38 -7.45 14.20
CA MET A 258 16.29 -7.38 13.22
C MET A 258 16.82 -7.45 11.78
N THR A 259 17.97 -6.84 11.50
CA THR A 259 18.62 -6.88 10.18
C THR A 259 19.14 -8.28 9.86
N GLU A 260 19.71 -8.97 10.84
CA GLU A 260 20.15 -10.37 10.69
C GLU A 260 18.96 -11.31 10.47
N LEU A 261 17.85 -11.12 11.21
CA LEU A 261 16.64 -11.93 11.09
C LEU A 261 16.07 -11.93 9.66
N VAL A 262 15.99 -10.77 9.01
CA VAL A 262 15.45 -10.63 7.64
C VAL A 262 16.53 -10.65 6.55
N SER A 263 17.77 -11.00 6.91
CA SER A 263 18.88 -11.05 5.97
C SER A 263 18.66 -12.09 4.86
N SER A 264 19.15 -11.78 3.67
CA SER A 264 19.16 -12.73 2.54
C SER A 264 20.19 -13.86 2.69
N ASN A 265 21.04 -13.81 3.72
CA ASN A 265 22.03 -14.84 4.04
C ASN A 265 21.39 -16.24 4.13
N GLY A 266 22.05 -17.23 3.53
CA GLY A 266 21.55 -18.61 3.51
C GLY A 266 20.16 -18.75 2.87
N ASN A 267 19.81 -17.88 1.91
CA ASN A 267 18.46 -17.78 1.33
C ASN A 267 17.38 -17.52 2.39
N TYR A 268 17.61 -16.50 3.23
CA TYR A 268 16.71 -16.11 4.32
C TYR A 268 16.57 -17.18 5.42
N CYS A 269 17.66 -17.87 5.78
CA CYS A 269 17.59 -19.01 6.71
C CYS A 269 17.08 -18.62 8.10
N ALA A 270 17.49 -17.46 8.63
CA ALA A 270 17.06 -16.95 9.93
C ALA A 270 15.55 -16.67 9.94
N TYR A 271 15.06 -15.93 8.94
CA TYR A 271 13.63 -15.69 8.72
C TYR A 271 12.84 -16.99 8.59
N ARG A 272 13.29 -17.94 7.75
CA ARG A 272 12.57 -19.19 7.51
C ARG A 272 12.43 -20.02 8.80
N LYS A 273 13.50 -20.08 9.61
CA LYS A 273 13.45 -20.73 10.92
C LYS A 273 12.42 -20.06 11.83
N ALA A 274 12.50 -18.74 12.01
CA ALA A 274 11.56 -18.00 12.84
C ALA A 274 10.11 -18.15 12.36
N TYR A 275 9.87 -18.09 11.05
CA TYR A 275 8.54 -18.24 10.45
C TYR A 275 7.95 -19.65 10.61
N SER A 276 8.80 -20.69 10.64
CA SER A 276 8.37 -22.07 10.87
C SER A 276 8.00 -22.36 12.33
N GLU A 277 8.56 -21.60 13.26
CA GLU A 277 8.27 -21.70 14.70
C GLU A 277 7.02 -20.91 15.11
N CYS A 278 6.46 -20.09 14.20
CA CYS A 278 5.25 -19.32 14.44
C CYS A 278 3.97 -20.15 14.30
N GLU A 279 3.08 -19.99 15.28
CA GLU A 279 1.73 -20.56 15.30
C GLU A 279 0.66 -19.47 15.22
N GLY A 280 -0.46 -19.77 14.56
CA GLY A 280 -1.59 -18.85 14.45
C GLY A 280 -1.44 -17.81 13.35
N PHE A 281 -1.77 -16.55 13.67
CA PHE A 281 -1.74 -15.44 12.71
C PHE A 281 -0.30 -15.01 12.43
N LYS A 282 0.16 -15.18 11.19
CA LYS A 282 1.50 -14.78 10.73
C LYS A 282 1.43 -14.21 9.32
N ILE A 283 2.26 -13.20 9.03
CA ILE A 283 2.40 -12.61 7.69
C ILE A 283 3.79 -12.91 7.11
N PRO A 284 3.90 -13.71 6.03
CA PRO A 284 5.18 -14.04 5.42
C PRO A 284 5.77 -12.86 4.65
N ILE A 285 7.10 -12.86 4.48
CA ILE A 285 7.77 -11.95 3.55
C ILE A 285 7.41 -12.40 2.13
N LEU A 286 6.47 -11.72 1.49
CA LEU A 286 5.83 -12.22 0.26
C LEU A 286 6.85 -12.52 -0.84
N GLY A 287 7.83 -11.63 -1.03
CA GLY A 287 8.90 -11.79 -2.02
C GLY A 287 9.72 -13.08 -1.88
N VAL A 288 9.93 -13.57 -0.66
CA VAL A 288 10.67 -14.82 -0.43
C VAL A 288 9.89 -16.02 -0.97
N HIS A 289 8.58 -16.06 -0.70
CA HIS A 289 7.70 -17.15 -1.14
C HIS A 289 7.43 -17.08 -2.65
N LEU A 290 7.29 -15.87 -3.22
CA LEU A 290 7.18 -15.68 -4.68
C LEU A 290 8.44 -16.18 -5.40
N LYS A 291 9.62 -15.90 -4.85
CA LYS A 291 10.90 -16.42 -5.38
C LYS A 291 10.94 -17.95 -5.36
N ASP A 292 10.45 -18.57 -4.29
CA ASP A 292 10.40 -20.03 -4.17
C ASP A 292 9.43 -20.64 -5.20
N LEU A 293 8.25 -20.03 -5.39
CA LEU A 293 7.28 -20.46 -6.41
C LEU A 293 7.86 -20.37 -7.83
N ILE A 294 8.56 -19.28 -8.17
CA ILE A 294 9.25 -19.14 -9.46
C ILE A 294 10.31 -20.22 -9.61
N ALA A 295 11.11 -20.47 -8.57
CA ALA A 295 12.14 -21.51 -8.63
C ALA A 295 11.55 -22.89 -8.90
N VAL A 296 10.46 -23.27 -8.22
CA VAL A 296 9.73 -24.53 -8.48
C VAL A 296 9.16 -24.55 -9.89
N HIS A 297 8.56 -23.44 -10.35
CA HIS A 297 7.96 -23.37 -11.68
C HIS A 297 8.99 -23.55 -12.80
N VAL A 298 10.17 -22.96 -12.66
CA VAL A 298 11.28 -23.05 -13.64
C VAL A 298 11.96 -24.42 -13.62
N VAL A 299 12.10 -25.04 -12.44
CA VAL A 299 12.82 -26.32 -12.31
C VAL A 299 12.00 -27.52 -12.78
N PHE A 300 10.70 -27.54 -12.49
CA PHE A 300 9.86 -28.70 -12.79
C PHE A 300 8.91 -28.42 -13.97
N PRO A 301 8.78 -29.32 -14.96
CA PRO A 301 7.77 -29.17 -16.00
C PRO A 301 6.37 -29.44 -15.43
N ASP A 302 5.34 -28.76 -15.97
CA ASP A 302 3.94 -28.98 -15.58
C ASP A 302 3.45 -30.40 -15.95
N TRP A 303 3.91 -30.89 -17.10
CA TRP A 303 3.51 -32.16 -17.69
C TRP A 303 4.72 -33.10 -17.85
N VAL A 304 4.48 -34.40 -17.65
CA VAL A 304 5.41 -35.51 -17.89
C VAL A 304 4.97 -36.24 -19.16
N GLU A 305 5.77 -37.20 -19.64
CA GLU A 305 5.44 -38.09 -20.78
C GLU A 305 3.99 -38.64 -20.67
N ASP A 306 3.28 -38.69 -21.81
CA ASP A 306 1.85 -39.03 -21.96
C ASP A 306 0.82 -38.03 -21.39
N SER A 307 1.11 -36.72 -21.37
CA SER A 307 0.18 -35.68 -20.87
C SER A 307 -0.27 -35.90 -19.41
N LYS A 308 0.61 -36.53 -18.61
CA LYS A 308 0.38 -36.77 -17.19
C LYS A 308 0.87 -35.57 -16.38
N VAL A 309 0.11 -35.16 -15.36
CA VAL A 309 0.48 -34.06 -14.48
C VAL A 309 1.67 -34.45 -13.61
N ASN A 310 2.61 -33.53 -13.45
CA ASN A 310 3.74 -33.69 -12.55
C ASN A 310 3.33 -33.49 -11.08
N ILE A 311 3.08 -34.59 -10.37
CA ILE A 311 2.63 -34.55 -8.97
C ILE A 311 3.70 -33.98 -8.04
N VAL A 312 4.98 -34.15 -8.37
CA VAL A 312 6.07 -33.56 -7.59
C VAL A 312 6.01 -32.05 -7.65
N LYS A 313 5.84 -31.47 -8.85
CA LYS A 313 5.66 -30.02 -9.01
C LYS A 313 4.43 -29.52 -8.25
N MET A 314 3.30 -30.21 -8.40
CA MET A 314 2.05 -29.88 -7.73
C MET A 314 2.22 -29.83 -6.20
N GLN A 315 2.85 -30.85 -5.61
CA GLN A 315 3.11 -30.89 -4.17
C GLN A 315 4.05 -29.78 -3.71
N GLN A 316 5.12 -29.50 -4.46
CA GLN A 316 6.06 -28.42 -4.12
C GLN A 316 5.40 -27.03 -4.16
N LEU A 317 4.59 -26.76 -5.19
CA LEU A 317 3.81 -25.52 -5.26
C LEU A 317 2.78 -25.43 -4.12
N TYR A 318 2.09 -26.53 -3.82
CA TYR A 318 1.08 -26.58 -2.75
C TYR A 318 1.63 -26.16 -1.39
N LEU A 319 2.83 -26.62 -1.02
CA LEU A 319 3.44 -26.27 0.28
C LEU A 319 3.54 -24.75 0.50
N THR A 320 3.81 -23.99 -0.56
CA THR A 320 3.88 -22.53 -0.48
C THR A 320 2.49 -21.89 -0.64
N PHE A 321 1.66 -22.37 -1.56
CA PHE A 321 0.30 -21.84 -1.76
C PHE A 321 -0.61 -22.05 -0.55
N SER A 322 -0.50 -23.18 0.15
CA SER A 322 -1.31 -23.46 1.34
C SER A 322 -1.06 -22.44 2.44
N GLU A 323 0.20 -22.01 2.63
CA GLU A 323 0.56 -20.96 3.57
C GLU A 323 -0.04 -19.61 3.16
N LEU A 324 0.09 -19.21 1.88
CA LEU A 324 -0.42 -17.93 1.38
C LEU A 324 -1.95 -17.84 1.42
N VAL A 325 -2.64 -18.96 1.18
CA VAL A 325 -4.10 -19.03 1.20
C VAL A 325 -4.65 -19.10 2.63
N ALA A 326 -3.95 -19.77 3.56
CA ALA A 326 -4.36 -19.82 4.97
C ALA A 326 -4.53 -18.41 5.59
N LEU A 327 -3.70 -17.46 5.18
CA LEU A 327 -3.82 -16.06 5.59
C LEU A 327 -5.15 -15.40 5.19
N GLN A 328 -5.76 -15.83 4.07
CA GLN A 328 -6.99 -15.21 3.55
C GLN A 328 -8.21 -15.52 4.43
N SER A 329 -8.19 -16.70 5.05
CA SER A 329 -9.25 -17.25 5.89
C SER A 329 -9.06 -16.96 7.38
N THR A 330 -7.86 -16.55 7.80
CA THR A 330 -7.57 -16.23 9.21
C THR A 330 -8.28 -14.93 9.60
N ALA A 331 -8.95 -14.88 10.75
CA ALA A 331 -9.59 -13.66 11.25
C ALA A 331 -8.55 -12.61 11.68
N ALA A 332 -8.84 -11.33 11.42
CA ALA A 332 -7.98 -10.23 11.88
C ALA A 332 -7.89 -10.23 13.42
N GLN A 333 -6.68 -10.26 13.95
CA GLN A 333 -6.44 -10.15 15.40
C GLN A 333 -6.32 -8.70 15.88
N VAL A 334 -6.27 -7.74 14.96
CA VAL A 334 -6.00 -6.33 15.24
C VAL A 334 -7.27 -5.49 15.13
N GLU A 335 -7.48 -4.57 16.07
CA GLU A 335 -8.56 -3.58 16.03
C GLU A 335 -8.02 -2.22 15.55
N PRO A 336 -8.17 -1.88 14.25
CA PRO A 336 -7.63 -0.63 13.73
C PRO A 336 -8.47 0.58 14.14
N ASN A 337 -7.80 1.68 14.49
CA ASN A 337 -8.39 3.01 14.41
C ASN A 337 -8.47 3.44 12.94
N MET A 338 -9.69 3.46 12.40
CA MET A 338 -9.94 3.83 11.00
C MET A 338 -9.45 5.23 10.63
N ASP A 339 -9.43 6.16 11.60
CA ASP A 339 -8.95 7.53 11.37
C ASP A 339 -7.44 7.53 11.09
N LEU A 340 -6.66 6.82 11.91
CA LEU A 340 -5.22 6.63 11.68
C LEU A 340 -4.93 5.83 10.40
N ILE A 341 -5.76 4.84 10.08
CA ILE A 341 -5.65 4.10 8.80
C ILE A 341 -5.78 5.03 7.60
N TYR A 342 -6.71 5.99 7.62
CA TYR A 342 -6.86 6.93 6.52
C TYR A 342 -5.64 7.82 6.36
N LEU A 343 -5.09 8.33 7.47
CA LEU A 343 -3.85 9.11 7.45
C LEU A 343 -2.68 8.31 6.87
N LEU A 344 -2.44 7.11 7.41
CA LEU A 344 -1.36 6.23 6.95
C LEU A 344 -1.52 5.87 5.47
N THR A 345 -2.74 5.57 5.01
CA THR A 345 -2.98 5.22 3.60
C THR A 345 -2.55 6.36 2.67
N LEU A 346 -2.76 7.62 3.05
CA LEU A 346 -2.34 8.76 2.25
C LEU A 346 -0.82 9.00 2.35
N SER A 347 -0.24 8.88 3.55
CA SER A 347 1.19 9.08 3.77
C SER A 347 2.06 8.03 3.05
N LEU A 348 1.56 6.81 2.91
CA LEU A 348 2.26 5.71 2.23
C LEU A 348 2.15 5.77 0.70
N ASP A 349 1.23 6.58 0.16
CA ASP A 349 0.98 6.74 -1.28
C ASP A 349 1.83 7.86 -1.91
N ILE A 350 2.68 8.53 -1.11
CA ILE A 350 3.55 9.60 -1.59
C ILE A 350 4.80 8.98 -2.23
N TYR A 351 4.91 9.12 -3.54
CA TYR A 351 6.04 8.60 -4.29
C TYR A 351 7.19 9.62 -4.34
N TYR A 352 8.38 9.17 -3.91
CA TYR A 352 9.65 9.85 -4.16
C TYR A 352 10.57 8.93 -4.95
N THR A 353 11.37 9.53 -5.83
CA THR A 353 12.45 8.83 -6.50
C THR A 353 13.61 8.58 -5.53
N GLU A 354 14.38 7.52 -5.77
CA GLU A 354 15.56 7.19 -4.97
C GLU A 354 16.58 8.35 -4.96
N ASP A 355 16.72 9.06 -6.08
CA ASP A 355 17.60 10.22 -6.21
C ASP A 355 17.13 11.39 -5.32
N GLU A 356 15.83 11.69 -5.30
CA GLU A 356 15.28 12.75 -4.43
C GLU A 356 15.51 12.43 -2.95
N ILE A 357 15.29 11.18 -2.52
CA ILE A 357 15.53 10.76 -1.14
C ILE A 357 17.03 10.86 -0.80
N TYR A 358 17.90 10.48 -1.73
CA TYR A 358 19.34 10.58 -1.54
C TYR A 358 19.82 12.04 -1.46
N GLU A 359 19.32 12.92 -2.32
CA GLU A 359 19.61 14.35 -2.27
C GLU A 359 19.12 15.00 -0.96
N LEU A 360 17.92 14.62 -0.48
CA LEU A 360 17.44 15.03 0.84
C LEU A 360 18.41 14.59 1.95
N SER A 361 18.94 13.37 1.89
CA SER A 361 19.97 12.91 2.82
C SER A 361 21.25 13.73 2.75
N LEU A 362 21.71 14.09 1.56
CA LEU A 362 22.88 14.96 1.37
C LEU A 362 22.66 16.37 1.94
N LEU A 363 21.44 16.91 1.81
CA LEU A 363 21.06 18.18 2.40
C LEU A 363 21.06 18.13 3.94
N ARG A 364 20.71 16.99 4.54
CA ARG A 364 20.73 16.80 6.01
C ARG A 364 22.13 16.59 6.56
N GLU A 365 22.95 15.80 5.88
CA GLU A 365 24.34 15.55 6.27
C GLU A 365 25.26 15.60 5.03
N PRO A 366 25.86 16.77 4.71
CA PRO A 366 26.76 16.92 3.58
C PRO A 366 28.00 16.01 3.66
N ARG A 367 28.58 15.65 2.51
CA ARG A 367 29.85 14.91 2.48
C ARG A 367 30.97 15.78 3.09
N ASN A 368 31.73 15.21 4.01
CA ASN A 368 32.82 15.91 4.67
C ASN A 368 33.94 16.22 3.64
N PRO A 369 34.29 17.49 3.38
CA PRO A 369 35.30 17.84 2.36
C PRO A 369 36.72 17.40 2.74
N LYS A 370 36.95 16.94 3.98
CA LYS A 370 38.26 16.45 4.46
C LYS A 370 38.53 14.96 4.18
N SER A 371 37.55 14.21 3.66
CA SER A 371 37.83 12.89 3.11
C SER A 371 38.27 13.06 1.66
N LEU A 372 39.53 12.72 1.35
CA LEU A 372 40.02 12.59 -0.02
C LEU A 372 39.03 11.76 -0.87
N PRO A 373 38.91 12.05 -2.17
CA PRO A 373 38.13 11.19 -3.07
C PRO A 373 38.87 9.86 -3.20
N THR A 374 38.56 8.89 -2.35
CA THR A 374 38.72 7.50 -2.75
C THR A 374 37.81 7.31 -3.96
N SER A 375 38.39 6.74 -5.01
CA SER A 375 37.78 6.26 -6.26
C SER A 375 36.31 5.83 -6.07
N PRO A 376 35.44 5.93 -7.09
CA PRO A 376 34.01 5.59 -6.98
C PRO A 376 33.90 4.18 -6.43
N THR A 377 33.76 4.09 -5.12
CA THR A 377 33.56 2.82 -4.45
C THR A 377 32.08 2.66 -4.69
N THR A 378 31.75 1.87 -5.73
CA THR A 378 30.47 1.16 -5.77
C THR A 378 30.10 0.87 -4.33
N PRO A 379 28.93 1.33 -3.84
CA PRO A 379 28.58 1.14 -2.45
C PRO A 379 28.82 -0.32 -2.16
N ASN A 380 29.74 -0.62 -1.22
CA ASN A 380 29.91 -1.98 -0.72
C ASN A 380 28.49 -2.44 -0.49
N LYS A 381 28.08 -3.47 -1.23
CA LYS A 381 26.70 -3.91 -1.37
C LYS A 381 26.24 -4.31 0.03
N THR A 382 25.81 -3.34 0.84
CA THR A 382 24.99 -3.61 2.02
C THR A 382 23.75 -4.18 1.38
N GLN A 383 23.66 -5.50 1.46
CA GLN A 383 22.77 -6.35 0.71
C GLN A 383 21.36 -6.08 1.23
N ALA A 384 20.79 -4.94 0.82
CA ALA A 384 19.44 -4.55 1.14
C ALA A 384 18.53 -5.62 0.48
N PRO A 385 17.70 -6.35 1.24
CA PRO A 385 17.04 -7.55 0.72
C PRO A 385 15.80 -7.27 -0.16
N LEU A 386 15.69 -6.06 -0.75
CA LEU A 386 14.48 -5.51 -1.37
C LEU A 386 14.36 -5.71 -2.90
N ASP A 387 15.23 -6.50 -3.53
CA ASP A 387 15.30 -6.62 -5.00
C ASP A 387 13.98 -7.08 -5.65
N TRP A 388 13.11 -7.83 -4.94
CA TRP A 388 11.86 -8.37 -5.49
C TRP A 388 10.77 -7.32 -5.75
N ALA A 389 10.86 -6.16 -5.08
CA ALA A 389 9.88 -5.08 -5.17
C ALA A 389 10.36 -3.90 -6.03
N SER A 390 11.56 -4.01 -6.63
CA SER A 390 12.19 -2.97 -7.43
C SER A 390 11.39 -2.64 -8.70
N GLY A 391 11.30 -1.35 -9.03
CA GLY A 391 10.69 -0.86 -10.28
C GLY A 391 9.16 -0.82 -10.30
N VAL A 392 8.48 -1.24 -9.22
CA VAL A 392 7.02 -1.16 -9.13
C VAL A 392 6.62 0.21 -8.61
N THR A 393 6.15 1.05 -9.54
CA THR A 393 5.49 2.32 -9.24
C THR A 393 4.03 2.23 -9.66
N THR A 394 3.11 2.11 -8.70
CA THR A 394 1.69 2.20 -9.03
C THR A 394 1.39 3.60 -9.53
N LYS A 395 0.76 3.75 -10.70
CA LYS A 395 0.11 5.01 -11.09
C LYS A 395 -1.20 5.10 -10.29
N PRO A 396 -1.32 5.98 -9.29
CA PRO A 396 -2.53 6.03 -8.47
C PRO A 396 -3.73 6.43 -9.32
N ASP A 397 -4.85 5.72 -9.17
CA ASP A 397 -6.12 6.12 -9.79
C ASP A 397 -6.59 7.45 -9.14
N PRO A 398 -6.71 8.55 -9.91
CA PRO A 398 -7.12 9.84 -9.37
C PRO A 398 -8.46 9.80 -8.62
N SER A 399 -9.38 8.91 -8.99
CA SER A 399 -10.67 8.78 -8.33
C SER A 399 -10.54 8.16 -6.93
N VAL A 400 -9.62 7.20 -6.77
CA VAL A 400 -9.31 6.53 -5.50
C VAL A 400 -8.55 7.48 -4.58
N VAL A 401 -7.56 8.19 -5.12
CA VAL A 401 -6.81 9.24 -4.38
C VAL A 401 -7.76 10.32 -3.87
N ASN A 402 -8.65 10.85 -4.72
CA ASN A 402 -9.67 11.83 -4.31
C ASN A 402 -10.60 11.33 -3.20
N LYS A 403 -10.92 10.02 -3.21
CA LYS A 403 -11.75 9.40 -2.17
C LYS A 403 -10.97 9.22 -0.87
N HIS A 404 -9.68 8.90 -0.93
CA HIS A 404 -8.82 8.80 0.24
C HIS A 404 -8.56 10.18 0.86
N ILE A 405 -8.25 11.19 0.07
CA ILE A 405 -8.06 12.57 0.55
C ILE A 405 -9.31 13.05 1.30
N ARG A 406 -10.51 12.86 0.73
CA ARG A 406 -11.76 13.20 1.42
C ARG A 406 -11.89 12.55 2.79
N LYS A 407 -11.58 11.25 2.87
CA LYS A 407 -11.62 10.52 4.15
C LYS A 407 -10.57 11.00 5.14
N VAL A 408 -9.39 11.38 4.67
CA VAL A 408 -8.35 11.99 5.51
C VAL A 408 -8.84 13.31 6.07
N VAL A 409 -9.33 14.22 5.22
CA VAL A 409 -9.85 15.51 5.67
C VAL A 409 -11.00 15.32 6.66
N ASP A 410 -11.99 14.46 6.34
CA ASP A 410 -13.08 14.15 7.26
C ASP A 410 -12.60 13.59 8.62
N SER A 411 -11.50 12.85 8.60
CA SER A 411 -10.90 12.24 9.79
C SER A 411 -10.13 13.25 10.64
N VAL A 412 -9.36 14.12 9.98
CA VAL A 412 -8.61 15.21 10.62
C VAL A 412 -9.58 16.14 11.34
N PHE A 413 -10.61 16.64 10.64
CA PHE A 413 -11.62 17.50 11.25
C PHE A 413 -12.32 16.81 12.42
N ARG A 414 -12.70 15.53 12.31
CA ARG A 414 -13.34 14.82 13.44
C ARG A 414 -12.47 14.79 14.71
N ASN A 415 -11.14 14.78 14.57
CA ASN A 415 -10.23 14.62 15.69
C ASN A 415 -9.63 15.94 16.21
N TYR A 416 -9.53 16.96 15.35
CA TYR A 416 -8.83 18.22 15.63
C TYR A 416 -9.73 19.47 15.57
N ASP A 417 -10.91 19.42 14.95
CA ASP A 417 -11.94 20.48 15.05
C ASP A 417 -12.73 20.25 16.36
N HIS A 418 -12.20 20.78 17.46
CA HIS A 418 -12.67 20.53 18.83
C HIS A 418 -13.98 21.25 19.16
N ASP A 419 -14.23 22.40 18.54
CA ASP A 419 -15.41 23.24 18.73
C ASP A 419 -16.46 23.05 17.63
N HIS A 420 -16.17 22.23 16.62
CA HIS A 420 -17.05 21.88 15.52
C HIS A 420 -17.47 23.08 14.67
N ASP A 421 -16.58 24.05 14.55
CA ASP A 421 -16.79 25.27 13.79
C ASP A 421 -16.46 25.09 12.30
N GLY A 422 -15.85 23.96 11.94
CA GLY A 422 -15.43 23.65 10.57
C GLY A 422 -14.05 24.17 10.20
N TYR A 423 -13.24 24.55 11.18
CA TYR A 423 -11.89 25.08 11.03
C TYR A 423 -10.88 24.33 11.91
N ILE A 424 -9.59 24.46 11.57
CA ILE A 424 -8.48 23.91 12.35
C ILE A 424 -7.51 25.04 12.67
N SER A 425 -7.15 25.18 13.95
CA SER A 425 -6.20 26.19 14.41
C SER A 425 -4.77 25.88 13.96
N GLN A 426 -3.89 26.89 13.99
CA GLN A 426 -2.48 26.69 13.69
C GLN A 426 -1.80 25.67 14.60
N GLU A 427 -2.09 25.68 15.91
CA GLU A 427 -1.48 24.75 16.87
C GLU A 427 -1.91 23.29 16.60
N ASP A 428 -3.18 23.10 16.26
CA ASP A 428 -3.71 21.78 15.89
C ASP A 428 -3.17 21.31 14.54
N PHE A 429 -2.98 22.23 13.60
CA PHE A 429 -2.39 21.93 12.30
C PHE A 429 -0.91 21.54 12.38
N GLU A 430 -0.10 22.26 13.15
CA GLU A 430 1.31 21.93 13.34
C GLU A 430 1.48 20.55 13.97
N SER A 431 0.53 20.16 14.82
CA SER A 431 0.41 18.81 15.32
C SER A 431 0.16 17.82 14.15
N ILE A 432 -0.85 18.05 13.32
CA ILE A 432 -1.16 17.18 12.15
C ILE A 432 0.03 17.07 11.19
N ALA A 433 0.74 18.17 10.92
CA ALA A 433 1.89 18.23 10.01
C ALA A 433 3.04 17.31 10.43
N ALA A 434 3.20 17.01 11.72
CA ALA A 434 4.21 16.08 12.21
C ALA A 434 4.01 14.63 11.69
N ASN A 435 2.81 14.28 11.20
CA ASN A 435 2.47 12.96 10.65
C ASN A 435 2.79 12.78 9.17
N PHE A 436 2.91 13.90 8.46
CA PHE A 436 3.03 13.94 7.02
C PHE A 436 4.41 14.49 6.69
N PRO A 437 5.37 13.63 6.31
CA PRO A 437 6.67 14.11 5.91
C PRO A 437 6.48 15.07 4.72
N PHE A 438 6.99 16.30 4.87
CA PHE A 438 6.89 17.38 3.87
C PHE A 438 5.49 17.98 3.67
N LEU A 439 4.59 17.90 4.66
CA LEU A 439 3.44 18.79 4.70
C LEU A 439 3.95 20.24 4.75
N ASP A 440 3.48 21.07 3.82
CA ASP A 440 3.88 22.47 3.73
C ASP A 440 3.44 23.23 4.99
N SER A 441 4.14 24.32 5.29
CA SER A 441 3.87 25.17 6.45
C SER A 441 2.42 25.67 6.46
N PHE A 442 1.86 25.91 7.65
CA PHE A 442 0.51 26.45 7.86
C PHE A 442 0.11 27.55 6.87
N CYS A 443 1.02 28.50 6.62
CA CYS A 443 0.83 29.63 5.71
C CYS A 443 0.60 29.26 4.23
N VAL A 444 0.87 28.02 3.82
CA VAL A 444 0.62 27.49 2.47
C VAL A 444 -0.77 26.87 2.37
N LEU A 445 -1.33 26.42 3.49
CA LEU A 445 -2.65 25.82 3.57
C LEU A 445 -3.73 26.87 3.81
N ASP A 446 -3.49 27.79 4.75
CA ASP A 446 -4.30 28.97 5.01
C ASP A 446 -4.18 29.95 3.82
N LYS A 447 -5.11 29.82 2.87
CA LYS A 447 -5.06 30.50 1.58
C LYS A 447 -5.65 31.90 1.67
N ASP A 448 -6.64 32.10 2.52
CA ASP A 448 -7.26 33.40 2.76
C ASP A 448 -6.59 34.18 3.91
N GLN A 449 -5.60 33.59 4.58
CA GLN A 449 -4.78 34.19 5.64
C GLN A 449 -5.62 34.60 6.85
N ASP A 450 -6.66 33.83 7.15
CA ASP A 450 -7.55 34.10 8.27
C ASP A 450 -7.04 33.51 9.59
N GLY A 451 -5.92 32.78 9.57
CA GLY A 451 -5.32 32.15 10.74
C GLY A 451 -5.96 30.81 11.11
N LEU A 452 -6.84 30.30 10.27
CA LEU A 452 -7.54 29.03 10.40
C LEU A 452 -7.39 28.22 9.10
N ILE A 453 -7.61 26.91 9.17
CA ILE A 453 -7.66 26.06 7.97
C ILE A 453 -9.05 25.50 7.82
N SER A 454 -9.75 25.92 6.77
CA SER A 454 -11.05 25.36 6.41
C SER A 454 -10.92 23.98 5.77
N LYS A 455 -12.03 23.24 5.76
CA LYS A 455 -12.12 21.92 5.12
C LYS A 455 -11.76 21.96 3.63
N ASP A 456 -12.18 23.02 2.94
CA ASP A 456 -11.94 23.19 1.51
C ASP A 456 -10.48 23.54 1.21
N GLU A 457 -9.81 24.26 2.09
CA GLU A 457 -8.38 24.56 1.97
C GLU A 457 -7.52 23.33 2.19
N MET A 458 -7.83 22.53 3.21
CA MET A 458 -7.12 21.28 3.46
C MET A 458 -7.35 20.26 2.33
N MET A 459 -8.58 20.17 1.81
CA MET A 459 -8.90 19.41 0.59
C MET A 459 -8.05 19.90 -0.60
N ALA A 460 -8.06 21.20 -0.87
CA ALA A 460 -7.30 21.78 -1.96
C ALA A 460 -5.79 21.55 -1.79
N TYR A 461 -5.29 21.61 -0.57
CA TYR A 461 -3.90 21.34 -0.25
C TYR A 461 -3.50 19.91 -0.61
N PHE A 462 -4.17 18.88 -0.08
CA PHE A 462 -3.80 17.49 -0.37
C PHE A 462 -3.97 17.13 -1.86
N LEU A 463 -4.92 17.76 -2.55
CA LEU A 463 -5.06 17.65 -4.00
C LEU A 463 -3.89 18.30 -4.76
N ARG A 464 -3.29 19.38 -4.23
CA ARG A 464 -2.10 20.05 -4.79
C ARG A 464 -0.80 19.35 -4.44
N ALA A 465 -0.68 18.82 -3.22
CA ALA A 465 0.52 18.20 -2.67
C ALA A 465 0.76 16.79 -3.23
N ASN A 466 -0.28 16.12 -3.76
CA ASN A 466 -0.11 14.84 -4.43
C ASN A 466 0.46 15.04 -5.86
N PRO A 467 1.72 14.65 -6.15
CA PRO A 467 2.38 14.92 -7.44
C PRO A 467 1.63 14.33 -8.65
N VAL A 468 0.85 13.27 -8.42
CA VAL A 468 0.05 12.57 -9.44
C VAL A 468 -1.11 13.43 -9.94
N LEU A 469 -1.66 14.31 -9.08
CA LEU A 469 -2.73 15.24 -9.43
C LEU A 469 -2.21 16.55 -10.04
N GLN A 470 -0.92 16.87 -9.88
CA GLN A 470 -0.30 18.07 -10.48
C GLN A 470 -0.28 18.01 -12.02
N CYS A 471 -0.23 16.81 -12.61
CA CYS A 471 -0.24 16.60 -14.07
C CYS A 471 -1.52 17.09 -14.78
N LYS A 472 -2.55 17.55 -14.05
CA LYS A 472 -3.78 18.15 -14.61
C LYS A 472 -4.13 19.53 -14.05
N MET A 473 -3.21 20.23 -13.38
CA MET A 473 -3.42 21.65 -13.06
C MET A 473 -3.46 22.44 -14.38
N GLY A 474 -4.65 22.90 -14.78
CA GLY A 474 -4.84 23.63 -16.04
C GLY A 474 -3.92 24.86 -16.17
N PRO A 475 -3.88 25.50 -17.36
CA PRO A 475 -2.90 26.54 -17.74
C PRO A 475 -2.78 27.79 -16.83
N GLY A 476 -3.61 27.92 -15.78
CA GLY A 476 -3.59 29.03 -14.82
C GLY A 476 -2.51 28.97 -13.73
N PHE A 477 -1.73 27.90 -13.62
CA PHE A 477 -0.61 27.77 -12.66
C PHE A 477 0.77 27.81 -13.32
N ILE A 478 0.82 27.94 -14.65
CA ILE A 478 2.08 28.08 -15.40
C ILE A 478 2.45 29.57 -15.44
N HIS A 479 3.61 29.89 -14.87
CA HIS A 479 4.16 31.25 -14.87
C HIS A 479 5.25 31.40 -15.93
N ASN A 480 5.19 32.48 -16.70
CA ASN A 480 6.22 32.82 -17.67
C ASN A 480 7.37 33.59 -17.00
N PHE A 481 8.23 32.86 -16.28
CA PHE A 481 9.34 33.43 -15.53
C PHE A 481 10.48 33.93 -16.43
N GLN A 482 10.98 35.12 -16.10
CA GLN A 482 12.19 35.68 -16.69
C GLN A 482 13.18 36.08 -15.61
N GLU A 483 14.45 35.82 -15.86
CA GLU A 483 15.54 36.25 -14.98
C GLU A 483 15.59 37.77 -14.89
N MET A 484 15.65 38.32 -13.68
CA MET A 484 15.55 39.75 -13.41
C MET A 484 16.67 40.27 -12.54
N ASN A 485 17.09 41.49 -12.86
CA ASN A 485 17.96 42.30 -12.02
C ASN A 485 17.07 43.25 -11.19
N TYR A 486 17.05 43.07 -9.88
CA TYR A 486 16.26 43.92 -8.98
C TYR A 486 17.14 45.07 -8.48
N LEU A 487 16.71 46.31 -8.75
CA LEU A 487 17.37 47.53 -8.30
C LEU A 487 16.98 47.94 -6.88
N LYS A 488 16.01 47.22 -6.29
CA LYS A 488 15.51 47.44 -4.93
C LYS A 488 15.52 46.11 -4.17
N PRO A 489 15.70 46.14 -2.84
CA PRO A 489 15.50 44.97 -1.99
C PRO A 489 14.17 44.27 -2.31
N THR A 490 14.22 43.01 -2.76
CA THR A 490 13.05 42.24 -3.22
C THR A 490 13.09 40.84 -2.59
N PHE A 491 11.93 40.28 -2.27
CA PHE A 491 11.79 39.00 -1.58
C PHE A 491 11.10 37.98 -2.49
N CYS A 492 11.39 36.71 -2.24
CA CYS A 492 10.78 35.58 -2.94
C CYS A 492 9.38 35.31 -2.41
N GLU A 493 8.38 35.22 -3.29
CA GLU A 493 6.99 34.99 -2.89
C GLU A 493 6.74 33.56 -2.40
N HIS A 494 7.62 32.61 -2.72
CA HIS A 494 7.48 31.22 -2.31
C HIS A 494 8.02 30.97 -0.90
N CYS A 495 9.25 31.44 -0.60
CA CYS A 495 9.93 31.15 0.66
C CYS A 495 10.09 32.39 1.56
N THR A 496 9.51 33.52 1.16
CA THR A 496 9.59 34.86 1.81
C THR A 496 11.01 35.40 2.03
N GLY A 497 12.04 34.66 1.63
CA GLY A 497 13.45 35.01 1.78
C GLY A 497 13.92 36.08 0.79
N PHE A 498 14.94 36.83 1.20
CA PHE A 498 15.54 37.89 0.39
C PHE A 498 16.21 37.36 -0.89
N LEU A 499 16.03 38.06 -2.02
CA LEU A 499 16.72 37.75 -3.29
C LEU A 499 18.14 38.34 -3.25
N TRP A 500 19.11 37.55 -2.82
CA TRP A 500 20.51 37.98 -2.66
C TRP A 500 21.26 38.13 -4.00
N GLY A 501 22.09 39.18 -4.11
CA GLY A 501 23.01 39.39 -5.23
C GLY A 501 23.03 40.82 -5.79
N ILE A 502 24.02 41.14 -6.61
CA ILE A 502 24.18 42.46 -7.25
C ILE A 502 23.41 42.55 -8.58
N ILE A 503 23.32 41.43 -9.31
CA ILE A 503 22.56 41.24 -10.54
C ILE A 503 21.99 39.82 -10.57
N LYS A 504 20.94 39.60 -11.35
CA LYS A 504 20.25 38.31 -11.56
C LYS A 504 19.84 37.64 -10.26
N GLN A 505 19.31 38.43 -9.32
CA GLN A 505 19.00 37.99 -7.97
C GLN A 505 17.82 37.00 -7.91
N GLY A 506 16.98 36.96 -8.95
CA GLY A 506 15.86 36.02 -9.02
C GLY A 506 15.11 36.08 -10.35
N TYR A 507 13.94 35.46 -10.37
CA TYR A 507 13.05 35.37 -11.52
C TYR A 507 11.77 36.16 -11.25
N LYS A 508 11.19 36.78 -12.28
CA LYS A 508 9.90 37.47 -12.24
C LYS A 508 8.97 36.93 -13.31
N CYS A 509 7.73 36.60 -12.95
CA CYS A 509 6.73 36.21 -13.93
C CYS A 509 6.29 37.42 -14.75
N LYS A 510 6.31 37.30 -16.08
CA LYS A 510 5.86 38.36 -17.00
C LYS A 510 4.36 38.65 -16.94
N ASP A 511 3.57 37.65 -16.60
CA ASP A 511 2.12 37.72 -16.65
C ASP A 511 1.50 38.26 -15.35
N CYS A 512 1.96 37.80 -14.18
CA CYS A 512 1.42 38.21 -12.87
C CYS A 512 2.39 39.05 -12.02
N GLY A 513 3.66 39.15 -12.41
CA GLY A 513 4.66 39.98 -11.71
C GLY A 513 5.25 39.37 -10.45
N VAL A 514 4.93 38.12 -10.09
CA VAL A 514 5.48 37.45 -8.90
C VAL A 514 6.99 37.23 -9.01
N ASN A 515 7.70 37.38 -7.90
CA ASN A 515 9.16 37.26 -7.83
C ASN A 515 9.56 35.99 -7.06
N CYS A 516 10.55 35.25 -7.52
CA CYS A 516 11.01 34.03 -6.83
C CYS A 516 12.51 33.78 -7.01
N HIS A 517 13.13 32.98 -6.13
CA HIS A 517 14.48 32.46 -6.37
C HIS A 517 14.46 31.48 -7.54
N LYS A 518 15.65 31.23 -8.11
CA LYS A 518 15.83 30.23 -9.16
C LYS A 518 15.31 28.85 -8.76
N GLN A 519 15.59 28.43 -7.52
CA GLN A 519 15.17 27.13 -6.98
C GLN A 519 13.67 27.10 -6.62
N CYS A 520 13.09 28.26 -6.31
CA CYS A 520 11.69 28.38 -5.89
C CYS A 520 10.70 28.51 -7.05
N ARG A 521 11.19 28.77 -8.28
CA ARG A 521 10.34 29.05 -9.44
C ARG A 521 9.45 27.87 -9.85
N GLU A 522 9.97 26.65 -9.71
CA GLU A 522 9.29 25.39 -10.07
C GLU A 522 8.43 24.87 -8.91
N LEU A 523 8.60 25.44 -7.71
CA LEU A 523 7.88 25.10 -6.48
C LEU A 523 6.78 26.13 -6.16
N LEU A 524 6.64 27.19 -6.96
CA LEU A 524 5.72 28.28 -6.69
C LEU A 524 4.25 27.84 -6.88
N VAL A 525 3.54 27.69 -5.77
CA VAL A 525 2.13 27.26 -5.69
C VAL A 525 1.10 28.39 -5.88
N LEU A 526 1.54 29.60 -6.23
CA LEU A 526 0.67 30.75 -6.52
C LEU A 526 0.06 30.61 -7.94
N ALA A 527 -1.22 30.92 -8.14
CA ALA A 527 -1.80 30.94 -9.49
C ALA A 527 -1.33 32.15 -10.32
N CYS A 528 -1.03 31.97 -11.60
CA CYS A 528 -0.64 33.04 -12.51
C CYS A 528 -1.86 33.85 -12.98
N ARG A 529 -2.31 34.81 -12.16
CA ARG A 529 -3.41 35.72 -12.51
C ARG A 529 -2.86 36.96 -13.21
N ARG A 530 -3.16 37.13 -14.50
CA ARG A 530 -2.75 38.32 -15.26
C ARG A 530 -3.32 39.58 -14.63
N LEU A 531 -2.45 40.52 -14.24
CA LEU A 531 -2.89 41.86 -13.91
C LEU A 531 -3.39 42.53 -15.21
N PRO A 532 -4.61 43.09 -15.27
CA PRO A 532 -5.01 43.90 -16.42
C PRO A 532 -3.99 45.02 -16.59
N ARG A 533 -3.32 45.07 -17.75
CA ARG A 533 -2.44 46.19 -18.09
C ARG A 533 -3.26 47.48 -17.96
N SER A 534 -2.86 48.37 -17.05
CA SER A 534 -3.39 49.72 -16.99
C SER A 534 -3.04 50.43 -18.30
N THR A 535 -3.99 50.46 -19.23
CA THR A 535 -4.01 51.45 -20.31
C THR A 535 -4.09 52.83 -19.66
N SER A 536 -3.11 53.67 -19.98
CA SER A 536 -3.07 55.08 -19.59
C SER A 536 -4.34 55.82 -20.04
N LEU A 537 -5.12 56.36 -19.11
CA LEU A 537 -5.99 57.53 -19.27
C LEU A 537 -6.20 58.06 -17.84
N GLY A 538 -5.78 59.28 -17.52
CA GLY A 538 -6.54 60.48 -17.85
C GLY A 538 -7.32 60.89 -16.59
N SER A 539 -6.91 62.00 -15.99
CA SER A 539 -7.43 62.62 -14.76
C SER A 539 -8.96 62.78 -14.72
N VAL A 540 -9.65 62.31 -13.67
CA VAL A 540 -10.82 62.97 -13.03
C VAL A 540 -10.96 62.55 -11.55
N SER A 541 -11.32 63.52 -10.71
CA SER A 541 -11.45 63.58 -9.23
C SER A 541 -12.59 62.72 -8.60
N PRO A 542 -12.70 62.63 -7.25
CA PRO A 542 -13.40 61.56 -6.54
C PRO A 542 -14.88 61.86 -6.22
N GLY A 543 -15.73 60.83 -6.27
CA GLY A 543 -17.15 60.88 -5.91
C GLY A 543 -17.63 59.58 -5.27
N ALA A 544 -18.55 59.70 -4.32
CA ALA A 544 -18.85 58.75 -3.25
C ALA A 544 -19.95 57.70 -3.55
N LEU A 545 -19.90 56.60 -2.77
CA LEU A 545 -20.99 55.75 -2.23
C LEU A 545 -21.93 54.95 -3.19
N THR A 546 -22.02 53.61 -3.03
CA THR A 546 -23.16 52.85 -2.41
C THR A 546 -23.34 51.41 -2.94
N HIS A 547 -23.51 50.47 -1.99
CA HIS A 547 -24.41 49.30 -1.91
C HIS A 547 -24.72 48.33 -3.10
N SER A 548 -24.36 47.05 -2.86
CA SER A 548 -25.11 45.77 -3.03
C SER A 548 -25.77 45.38 -4.35
N SER A 549 -25.55 44.12 -4.81
CA SER A 549 -26.58 43.06 -5.03
C SER A 549 -26.00 41.78 -5.69
N LEU A 550 -26.42 40.61 -5.20
CA LEU A 550 -26.19 39.25 -5.74
C LEU A 550 -26.80 39.03 -7.14
N PRO A 551 -26.40 37.99 -7.89
CA PRO A 551 -27.25 37.36 -8.90
C PRO A 551 -27.73 35.95 -8.53
N SER A 552 -28.93 35.68 -9.02
CA SER A 552 -29.90 34.63 -8.70
C SER A 552 -29.68 33.28 -9.40
N SER A 553 -30.27 32.23 -8.82
CA SER A 553 -30.39 30.84 -9.32
C SER A 553 -31.22 30.70 -10.61
N PRO A 554 -31.07 29.60 -11.39
CA PRO A 554 -31.90 29.31 -12.56
C PRO A 554 -33.12 28.43 -12.23
N THR A 555 -34.22 28.71 -12.93
CA THR A 555 -35.52 28.02 -12.89
C THR A 555 -35.54 26.76 -13.76
N LEU A 556 -36.15 25.70 -13.23
CA LEU A 556 -36.66 24.52 -13.95
C LEU A 556 -38.07 24.81 -14.46
N THR A 557 -38.39 24.40 -15.69
CA THR A 557 -39.77 24.18 -16.15
C THR A 557 -39.85 22.90 -16.97
N GLN A 558 -40.99 22.24 -16.79
CA GLN A 558 -41.44 20.95 -17.32
C GLN A 558 -41.21 20.74 -18.81
#